data_AF-A0AAP2UET8-F1
#
_entry.id   AF-A0AAP2UET8-F1
#
_cell.length_a   1.000
_cell.length_b   1.000
_cell.length_c   1.000
_cell.angle_alpha   90.00
_cell.angle_beta   90.00
_cell.angle_gamma   90.00
#
_symmetry.space_group_name_H-M   'P 1'
#
loop_
_entity.id
_entity.type
_entity.pdbx_description
1 polymer ?
#
loop_
_entity_poly.entity_id
_entity_poly.type
_entity_poly.pdbx_seq_one_letter_code
_entity_poly.pdbx_strand_id
1 'polypeptide(L)'
;MIGTEGTFAPFSYHDDNDNLVGYDVEVSEALAKELGVKVKFVEVKWDSLIAGLDSDKYDLVTNQVAITAERKKKYDFSIPHTYSYPAIITKKDNTEITKMSDIKGHKFSQTGHGLSMTFMHL
;
A
#
# COMPACT_ATOMS: atom_id res chain seq x y z
N MET A 1 -10.04 10.58 -9.57
CA MET A 1 -9.25 9.39 -10.00
C MET A 1 -8.32 8.99 -8.87
N ILE A 2 -8.01 7.70 -8.76
CA ILE A 2 -7.19 7.14 -7.67
C ILE A 2 -5.99 6.40 -8.26
N GLY A 3 -4.78 6.78 -7.86
CA GLY A 3 -3.54 6.08 -8.20
C GLY A 3 -3.30 4.87 -7.29
N THR A 4 -2.96 3.72 -7.87
CA THR A 4 -2.59 2.49 -7.14
C THR A 4 -1.60 1.65 -7.97
N GLU A 5 -0.99 0.60 -7.42
CA GLU A 5 -0.01 -0.22 -8.17
C GLU A 5 -0.61 -1.37 -8.98
N GLY A 6 -1.71 -1.97 -8.52
CA GLY A 6 -2.32 -3.15 -9.16
C GLY A 6 -1.46 -4.42 -9.14
N THR A 7 -0.32 -4.40 -8.46
CA THR A 7 0.62 -5.55 -8.35
C THR A 7 1.02 -5.87 -6.90
N PHE A 8 0.42 -5.19 -5.93
CA PHE A 8 0.74 -5.29 -4.51
C PHE A 8 -0.35 -6.03 -3.71
N ALA A 9 -0.36 -7.36 -3.81
CA ALA A 9 -1.26 -8.20 -3.03
C ALA A 9 -0.92 -8.15 -1.52
N PRO A 10 -1.92 -8.17 -0.61
CA PRO A 10 -3.37 -8.27 -0.87
C PRO A 10 -4.09 -6.91 -0.98
N PHE A 11 -3.37 -5.81 -1.21
CA PHE A 11 -3.92 -4.45 -1.13
C PHE A 11 -4.48 -3.94 -2.45
N SER A 12 -3.70 -4.01 -3.52
CA SER A 12 -4.14 -3.70 -4.88
C SER A 12 -3.46 -4.67 -5.83
N TYR A 13 -4.20 -5.61 -6.40
CA TYR A 13 -3.65 -6.65 -7.27
C TYR A 13 -4.69 -7.15 -8.25
N HIS A 14 -4.26 -7.84 -9.29
CA HIS A 14 -5.17 -8.48 -10.23
C HIS A 14 -5.48 -9.92 -9.81
N ASP A 15 -6.77 -10.28 -9.77
CA ASP A 15 -7.22 -11.66 -9.56
C ASP A 15 -6.97 -12.55 -10.79
N ASP A 16 -7.35 -13.83 -10.70
CA ASP A 16 -7.19 -14.79 -11.81
C ASP A 16 -7.97 -14.40 -13.08
N ASN A 17 -8.94 -13.48 -12.97
CA ASN A 17 -9.75 -12.98 -14.08
C ASN A 17 -9.29 -11.60 -14.56
N ASP A 18 -8.12 -11.12 -14.11
CA ASP A 18 -7.56 -9.81 -14.44
C ASP A 18 -8.39 -8.62 -13.92
N ASN A 19 -9.19 -8.83 -12.86
CA ASN A 19 -9.87 -7.73 -12.18
C ASN A 19 -8.94 -7.10 -11.14
N LEU A 20 -8.85 -5.77 -11.14
CA LEU A 20 -8.22 -5.02 -10.05
C LEU A 20 -9.04 -5.19 -8.76
N VAL A 21 -8.45 -5.87 -7.77
CA VAL A 21 -9.06 -6.21 -6.49
C VAL A 21 -8.08 -5.93 -5.33
N GLY A 22 -8.55 -6.16 -4.11
CA GLY A 22 -7.75 -6.09 -2.90
C GLY A 22 -8.29 -5.05 -1.93
N TYR A 23 -7.69 -5.03 -0.74
CA TYR A 23 -8.18 -4.23 0.37
C TYR A 23 -8.25 -2.72 0.06
N ASP A 24 -7.22 -2.13 -0.56
CA ASP A 24 -7.19 -0.69 -0.88
C ASP A 24 -8.21 -0.33 -1.96
N VAL A 25 -8.48 -1.28 -2.88
CA VAL A 25 -9.51 -1.16 -3.92
C VAL A 25 -10.89 -1.14 -3.28
N GLU A 26 -11.20 -2.14 -2.44
CA GLU A 26 -12.50 -2.28 -1.77
C GLU A 26 -12.82 -1.09 -0.86
N VAL A 27 -11.84 -0.60 -0.09
CA VAL A 27 -12.03 0.58 0.77
C VAL A 27 -12.28 1.83 -0.08
N SER A 28 -11.58 1.99 -1.20
CA SER A 28 -11.77 3.12 -2.11
C SER A 28 -13.15 3.12 -2.77
N GLU A 29 -13.63 1.95 -3.19
CA GLU A 29 -14.97 1.79 -3.74
C GLU A 29 -16.06 2.04 -2.69
N ALA A 30 -15.88 1.55 -1.47
CA ALA A 30 -16.79 1.79 -0.36
C ALA A 30 -16.89 3.29 -0.03
N LEU A 31 -15.74 4.00 0.01
CA LEU A 31 -15.71 5.44 0.23
C LEU A 31 -16.44 6.18 -0.88
N ALA A 32 -16.17 5.85 -2.15
CA ALA A 32 -16.81 6.53 -3.27
C ALA A 32 -18.33 6.29 -3.30
N LYS A 33 -18.78 5.11 -2.88
CA LYS A 33 -20.21 4.81 -2.71
C LYS A 33 -20.85 5.72 -1.66
N GLU A 34 -20.20 5.91 -0.51
CA GLU A 34 -20.69 6.83 0.54
C GLU A 34 -20.72 8.29 0.07
N LEU A 35 -19.72 8.69 -0.73
CA LEU A 35 -19.64 10.03 -1.32
C LEU A 35 -20.54 10.24 -2.55
N GLY A 36 -21.19 9.19 -3.06
CA GLY A 36 -22.02 9.25 -4.27
C GLY A 36 -21.23 9.54 -5.56
N VAL A 37 -19.95 9.20 -5.60
CA VAL A 37 -19.05 9.41 -6.76
C VAL A 37 -18.63 8.08 -7.39
N LYS A 38 -18.08 8.13 -8.61
CA LYS A 38 -17.50 6.95 -9.29
C LYS A 38 -16.00 6.92 -9.10
N VAL A 39 -15.47 5.76 -8.72
CA VAL A 39 -14.01 5.54 -8.73
C VAL A 39 -13.54 5.29 -10.15
N LYS A 40 -12.36 5.83 -10.45
CA LYS A 40 -11.55 5.43 -11.60
C LYS A 40 -10.12 5.25 -11.11
N PHE A 41 -9.65 4.01 -11.14
CA PHE A 41 -8.28 3.67 -10.78
C PHE A 41 -7.32 3.96 -11.94
N VAL A 42 -6.10 4.34 -11.59
CA VAL A 42 -4.97 4.54 -12.50
C VAL A 42 -3.82 3.72 -11.93
N GLU A 43 -3.47 2.65 -12.62
CA GLU A 43 -2.38 1.77 -12.20
C GLU A 43 -1.02 2.34 -12.61
N VAL A 44 -0.12 2.48 -11.64
CA VAL A 44 1.19 3.10 -11.82
C VAL A 44 2.18 2.44 -10.87
N LYS A 45 3.42 2.22 -11.34
CA LYS A 45 4.51 1.72 -10.47
C LYS A 45 4.73 2.65 -9.28
N TRP A 46 5.07 2.09 -8.12
CA TRP A 46 5.39 2.82 -6.89
C TRP A 46 6.23 4.08 -7.10
N ASP A 47 7.35 3.97 -7.82
CA ASP A 47 8.29 5.07 -8.04
C ASP A 47 7.67 6.28 -8.75
N SER A 48 6.60 6.06 -9.53
CA SER A 48 5.88 7.09 -10.27
C SER A 48 4.59 7.54 -9.59
N LEU A 49 4.18 6.86 -8.52
CA LEU A 49 2.89 7.05 -7.88
C LEU A 49 2.79 8.41 -7.18
N ILE A 50 3.85 8.80 -6.48
CA ILE A 50 3.88 10.11 -5.81
C ILE A 50 4.07 11.24 -6.83
N ALA A 51 4.84 11.00 -7.90
CA ALA A 51 5.04 11.99 -8.96
C ALA A 51 3.76 12.23 -9.80
N GLY A 52 2.95 11.20 -10.02
CA GLY A 52 1.67 11.35 -10.70
C GLY A 52 0.68 12.18 -9.88
N LEU A 53 0.74 12.03 -8.56
CA LEU A 53 -0.03 12.84 -7.62
C LEU A 53 0.40 14.31 -7.62
N ASP A 54 1.72 14.56 -7.60
CA ASP A 54 2.30 15.90 -7.69
C ASP A 54 1.98 16.64 -9.01
N SER A 55 1.58 15.90 -10.04
CA SER A 55 1.25 16.43 -11.37
C SER A 55 -0.24 16.36 -11.69
N ASP A 56 -1.09 16.23 -10.66
CA ASP A 56 -2.55 16.21 -10.76
C ASP A 56 -3.10 15.15 -11.73
N LYS A 57 -2.38 14.04 -11.94
CA LYS A 57 -2.86 12.94 -12.80
C LYS A 57 -3.98 12.14 -12.15
N TYR A 58 -4.07 12.20 -10.84
CA TYR A 58 -5.14 11.66 -10.02
C TYR A 58 -5.19 12.43 -8.71
N ASP A 59 -6.36 12.42 -8.09
CA ASP A 59 -6.64 13.23 -6.92
C ASP A 59 -6.14 12.56 -5.63
N LEU A 60 -5.90 11.25 -5.67
CA LEU A 60 -5.71 10.41 -4.51
C LEU A 60 -4.74 9.26 -4.79
N VAL A 61 -3.99 8.82 -3.79
CA VAL A 61 -3.19 7.58 -3.83
C VAL A 61 -3.66 6.61 -2.75
N THR A 62 -3.93 5.36 -3.14
CA THR A 62 -4.20 4.23 -2.24
C THR A 62 -3.25 3.09 -2.55
N ASN A 63 -2.15 2.99 -1.77
CA ASN A 63 -1.12 1.98 -1.99
C ASN A 63 -0.23 1.80 -0.75
N GLN A 64 -0.83 1.58 0.41
CA GLN A 64 -0.14 1.44 1.70
C GLN A 64 1.03 2.44 1.91
N VAL A 65 0.80 3.73 1.66
CA VAL A 65 1.86 4.76 1.75
C VAL A 65 2.15 5.12 3.20
N ALA A 66 3.41 5.01 3.63
CA ALA A 66 3.78 5.38 4.99
C ALA A 66 3.63 6.87 5.29
N ILE A 67 3.01 7.17 6.44
CA ILE A 67 2.93 8.50 7.03
C ILE A 67 4.29 8.86 7.62
N THR A 68 4.97 9.83 7.01
CA THR A 68 6.22 10.39 7.53
C THR A 68 6.06 11.88 7.80
N ALA A 69 6.88 12.43 8.69
CA ALA A 69 6.89 13.87 8.95
C ALA A 69 7.22 14.69 7.70
N GLU A 70 8.05 14.15 6.79
CA GLU A 70 8.38 14.77 5.51
C GLU A 70 7.17 14.80 4.58
N ARG A 71 6.48 13.66 4.40
CA ARG A 71 5.29 13.59 3.54
C ARG A 71 4.16 14.45 4.08
N LYS A 72 3.97 14.50 5.40
CA LYS A 72 2.97 15.37 6.06
C LYS A 72 3.17 16.87 5.83
N LYS A 73 4.36 17.31 5.38
CA LYS A 73 4.57 18.72 5.00
C LYS A 73 3.99 19.04 3.63
N LYS A 74 3.75 18.03 2.80
CA LYS A 74 3.35 18.18 1.40
C LYS A 74 1.97 17.60 1.10
N TYR A 75 1.55 16.60 1.89
CA TYR A 75 0.35 15.81 1.63
C TYR A 75 -0.51 15.69 2.88
N ASP A 76 -1.81 15.74 2.67
CA ASP A 76 -2.79 15.37 3.69
C ASP A 76 -2.98 13.86 3.74
N PHE A 77 -3.15 13.33 4.94
CA PHE A 77 -3.33 11.89 5.17
C PHE A 77 -4.67 11.64 5.85
N SER A 78 -5.33 10.56 5.43
CA SER A 78 -6.50 10.03 6.12
C SER A 78 -6.18 9.56 7.53
N ILE A 79 -7.26 9.25 8.27
CA ILE A 79 -7.12 8.42 9.46
C ILE A 79 -6.53 7.06 9.03
N PRO A 80 -5.58 6.52 9.84
CA PRO A 80 -5.09 5.17 9.71
C PRO A 80 -6.18 4.10 9.52
N HIS A 81 -6.09 3.29 8.46
CA HIS A 81 -7.04 2.18 8.22
C HIS A 81 -6.37 0.79 8.14
N THR A 82 -5.03 0.71 8.05
CA THR A 82 -4.28 -0.53 8.26
C THR A 82 -3.00 -0.29 9.06
N TYR A 83 -2.56 -1.32 9.78
CA TYR A 83 -1.28 -1.34 10.48
C TYR A 83 -0.49 -2.56 10.01
N SER A 84 0.75 -2.34 9.57
CA SER A 84 1.67 -3.39 9.16
C SER A 84 2.81 -3.49 10.16
N TYR A 85 3.02 -4.70 10.69
CA TYR A 85 4.12 -4.99 11.61
C TYR A 85 5.14 -5.86 10.89
N PRO A 86 6.44 -5.55 11.01
CA PRO A 86 7.47 -6.43 10.48
C PRO A 86 7.37 -7.80 11.15
N ALA A 87 7.32 -8.85 10.34
CA ALA A 87 7.34 -10.22 10.80
C ALA A 87 8.49 -10.95 10.10
N ILE A 88 9.15 -11.84 10.83
CA ILE A 88 10.04 -12.82 10.23
C ILE A 88 9.19 -14.01 9.84
N ILE A 89 9.23 -14.34 8.55
CA ILE A 89 8.59 -15.55 8.02
C ILE A 89 9.70 -16.51 7.61
N THR A 90 9.65 -17.72 8.16
CA THR A 90 10.61 -18.79 7.87
C THR A 90 9.91 -19.93 7.11
N LYS A 91 10.69 -20.86 6.56
CA LYS A 91 10.13 -22.12 6.06
C LYS A 91 9.53 -22.90 7.22
N LYS A 92 8.46 -23.66 6.96
CA LYS A 92 7.73 -24.43 7.98
C LYS A 92 8.62 -25.40 8.78
N ASP A 93 9.69 -25.89 8.18
CA ASP A 93 10.66 -26.82 8.75
C ASP A 93 11.91 -26.13 9.32
N ASN A 94 12.00 -24.81 9.28
CA ASN A 94 13.12 -24.07 9.85
C ASN A 94 13.07 -24.13 11.39
N THR A 95 14.16 -24.60 11.99
CA THR A 95 14.36 -24.68 13.44
C THR A 95 15.46 -23.75 13.97
N GLU A 96 16.12 -23.02 13.08
CA GLU A 96 17.28 -22.16 13.38
C GLU A 96 16.87 -20.74 13.80
N ILE A 97 15.79 -20.21 13.21
CA ILE A 97 15.32 -18.85 13.46
C ILE A 97 14.02 -18.92 14.25
N THR A 98 14.13 -18.77 15.57
CA THR A 98 12.99 -18.86 16.52
C THR A 98 12.72 -17.55 17.25
N LYS A 99 13.69 -16.62 17.22
CA LYS A 99 13.58 -15.27 17.77
C LYS A 99 14.33 -14.28 16.89
N MET A 100 14.03 -12.99 17.05
CA MET A 100 14.60 -11.92 16.22
C MET A 100 16.13 -11.91 16.17
N SER A 101 16.81 -12.25 17.27
CA SER A 101 18.29 -12.27 17.31
C SER A 101 18.92 -13.32 16.40
N ASP A 102 18.18 -14.38 16.05
CA ASP A 102 18.69 -15.52 15.30
C ASP A 102 18.91 -15.17 13.82
N ILE A 103 18.36 -14.05 13.34
CA ILE A 103 18.60 -13.59 11.97
C ILE A 103 20.05 -13.17 11.74
N LYS A 104 20.83 -12.92 12.80
CA LYS A 104 22.19 -12.43 12.69
C LYS A 104 23.07 -13.47 12.00
N GLY A 105 23.70 -13.07 10.89
CA GLY A 105 24.56 -13.96 10.09
C GLY A 105 23.79 -14.75 9.03
N HIS A 106 22.46 -14.66 8.99
CA HIS A 106 21.64 -15.25 7.94
C HIS A 106 21.36 -14.22 6.83
N LYS A 107 21.23 -14.70 5.61
CA LYS A 107 20.71 -13.90 4.49
C LYS A 107 19.18 -13.93 4.55
N PHE A 108 18.56 -12.76 4.47
CA PHE A 108 17.11 -12.62 4.38
C PHE A 108 16.74 -11.63 3.29
N SER A 109 15.52 -11.76 2.78
CA SER A 109 14.92 -10.79 1.87
C SER A 109 13.84 -10.04 2.63
N GLN A 110 13.72 -8.74 2.36
CA GLN A 110 12.66 -7.90 2.89
C GLN A 110 11.87 -7.33 1.71
N THR A 111 10.54 -7.43 1.78
CA THR A 111 9.67 -6.62 0.93
C THR A 111 9.75 -5.19 1.45
N GLY A 112 10.32 -4.28 0.66
CA GLY A 112 10.63 -2.93 1.11
C GLY A 112 9.42 -2.00 1.20
N HIS A 113 8.46 -2.27 2.09
CA HIS A 113 7.40 -1.32 2.42
C HIS A 113 6.97 -1.49 3.90
N GLY A 114 7.07 -0.42 4.70
CA GLY A 114 6.70 -0.42 6.12
C GLY A 114 5.58 0.59 6.38
N LEU A 115 4.59 0.15 7.18
CA LEU A 115 3.40 0.85 7.68
C LEU A 115 2.63 1.66 6.63
N SER A 116 1.58 1.03 6.09
CA SER A 116 0.51 1.65 5.30
C SER A 116 -0.08 2.91 5.90
N MET A 117 -0.60 3.85 5.09
CA MET A 117 -1.96 4.47 5.13
C MET A 117 -2.07 5.70 4.19
N THR A 118 -2.99 5.77 3.20
CA THR A 118 -3.48 7.06 2.63
C THR A 118 -4.85 6.95 1.89
N PHE A 119 -5.77 7.88 2.17
CA PHE A 119 -6.58 8.66 1.20
C PHE A 119 -6.04 10.10 1.22
N MET A 120 -5.89 10.76 0.06
CA MET A 120 -5.24 12.08 -0.10
C MET A 120 -6.15 13.07 -0.83
N HIS A 121 -6.35 14.27 -0.30
CA HIS A 121 -6.72 15.47 -1.07
C HIS A 121 -6.48 16.74 -0.23
N LEU A 122 -5.54 17.57 -0.69
CA LEU A 122 -5.68 18.98 -1.08
C LEU A 122 -4.53 19.31 -2.03
#